data_AF-A0A1Z4V5S8-F1
#
_entry.id   AF-A0A1Z4V5S8-F1
#
_cell.length_a   1.000
_cell.length_b   1.000
_cell.length_c   1.000
_cell.angle_alpha   90.00
_cell.angle_beta   90.00
_cell.angle_gamma   90.00
#
_symmetry.space_group_name_H-M   'P 1'
#
loop_
_entity.id
_entity.type
_entity.pdbx_description
1 polymer ?
#
loop_
_entity_poly.entity_id
_entity_poly.type
_entity_poly.pdbx_seq_one_letter_code
_entity_poly.pdbx_strand_id
1 'polypeptide(L)'
;MLKNFHETAHIQDISIVLAIRNHSSTLLTPDFLNGSGVIPTDWELARPPVISPRGTHIIFKNGIRMSAQSEMVSFSQGISNHLEEMQIADIARRYAAVLPNLDYRAVGINPQRFVTFEGQPDAAYEYITETILAQGSWQNFGTAPMQAGINLIYTLESCQLRLGINEVKLKMLDEEVPAVLFAGNFHHEVSGESGEERLENLNQAIAYWQQDLAAYEELIDSQFLAQTTGNAISVFPALAL
;
A
#
# COMPACT_ATOMS: atom_id res chain seq x y z
N MET A 1 11.97 30.12 -1.32
CA MET A 1 12.98 29.39 -2.11
C MET A 1 12.64 27.94 -1.90
N LEU A 2 12.08 27.23 -2.90
CA LEU A 2 11.76 25.81 -2.75
C LEU A 2 13.08 25.06 -2.53
N LYS A 3 13.22 24.34 -1.42
CA LYS A 3 14.38 23.46 -1.20
C LYS A 3 14.33 22.34 -2.23
N ASN A 4 15.46 22.10 -2.91
CA ASN A 4 15.60 20.91 -3.73
C ASN A 4 15.84 19.74 -2.79
N PHE A 5 14.81 18.92 -2.59
CA PHE A 5 14.98 17.66 -1.87
C PHE A 5 15.70 16.66 -2.80
N HIS A 6 16.83 16.14 -2.35
CA HIS A 6 17.53 15.08 -3.07
C HIS A 6 16.97 13.73 -2.63
N GLU A 7 15.89 13.30 -3.29
CA GLU A 7 15.33 11.96 -3.12
C GLU A 7 16.39 10.93 -3.53
N THR A 8 16.59 9.91 -2.69
CA THR A 8 17.74 8.99 -2.85
C THR A 8 17.30 7.59 -3.30
N ALA A 9 16.24 7.05 -2.70
CA ALA A 9 15.69 5.76 -3.07
C ALA A 9 14.17 5.70 -2.88
N HIS A 10 13.52 4.94 -3.77
CA HIS A 10 12.11 4.57 -3.67
C HIS A 10 11.99 3.09 -3.35
N ILE A 11 11.33 2.77 -2.23
CA ILE A 11 10.94 1.39 -1.91
C ILE A 11 9.45 1.29 -2.18
N GLN A 12 9.04 0.26 -2.92
CA GLN A 12 7.65 0.07 -3.29
C GLN A 12 7.19 -1.35 -2.95
N ASP A 13 6.03 -1.43 -2.33
CA ASP A 13 5.36 -2.67 -1.99
C ASP A 13 3.91 -2.57 -2.44
N ILE A 14 3.29 -3.71 -2.75
CA ILE A 14 1.86 -3.79 -2.99
C ILE A 14 1.26 -4.97 -2.26
N SER A 15 0.04 -4.78 -1.76
CA SER A 15 -0.75 -5.86 -1.20
C SER A 15 -2.15 -5.92 -1.79
N ILE A 16 -2.66 -7.13 -1.95
CA ILE A 16 -4.05 -7.43 -2.26
C ILE A 16 -4.68 -7.98 -1.00
N VAL A 17 -5.73 -7.32 -0.52
CA VAL A 17 -6.43 -7.64 0.72
C VAL A 17 -7.84 -8.09 0.40
N LEU A 18 -8.22 -9.27 0.86
CA LEU A 18 -9.59 -9.77 0.78
C LEU A 18 -10.27 -9.50 2.11
N ALA A 19 -11.35 -8.72 2.10
CA ALA A 19 -12.22 -8.56 3.26
C ALA A 19 -13.28 -9.68 3.24
N ILE A 20 -13.31 -10.48 4.30
CA ILE A 20 -14.08 -11.71 4.38
C ILE A 20 -14.78 -11.79 5.72
N ARG A 21 -16.11 -11.70 5.74
CA ARG A 21 -16.86 -11.74 6.99
C ARG A 21 -16.72 -13.09 7.70
N ASN A 22 -16.57 -13.07 9.03
CA ASN A 22 -16.42 -14.27 9.87
C ASN A 22 -15.23 -15.18 9.50
N HIS A 23 -14.19 -14.64 8.85
CA HIS A 23 -12.98 -15.40 8.54
C HIS A 23 -12.09 -15.59 9.78
N SER A 24 -11.58 -16.80 9.96
CA SER A 24 -10.61 -17.12 11.01
C SER A 24 -9.18 -16.98 10.49
N SER A 25 -8.37 -16.20 11.20
CA SER A 25 -6.94 -16.01 10.90
C SER A 25 -6.12 -17.30 10.89
N THR A 26 -6.57 -18.33 11.62
CA THR A 26 -5.92 -19.64 11.69
C THR A 26 -6.16 -20.54 10.47
N LEU A 27 -7.02 -20.13 9.52
CA LEU A 27 -7.20 -20.86 8.25
C LEU A 27 -5.99 -20.70 7.33
N LEU A 28 -5.33 -19.54 7.40
CA LEU A 28 -4.12 -19.30 6.65
C LEU A 28 -2.97 -20.05 7.33
N THR A 29 -2.55 -21.19 6.80
CA THR A 29 -1.38 -21.94 7.29
C THR A 29 -0.54 -22.42 6.11
N PRO A 30 0.77 -22.66 6.27
CA PRO A 30 1.60 -23.23 5.20
C PRO A 30 1.05 -24.56 4.68
N ASP A 31 0.59 -25.44 5.58
CA ASP A 31 0.02 -26.74 5.22
C ASP A 31 -1.27 -26.60 4.41
N PHE A 32 -2.17 -25.70 4.80
CA PHE A 32 -3.38 -25.39 4.04
C PHE A 32 -3.02 -24.85 2.65
N LEU A 33 -2.13 -23.86 2.57
CA LEU A 33 -1.76 -23.21 1.32
C LEU A 33 -1.13 -24.19 0.32
N ASN A 34 -0.24 -25.07 0.79
CA ASN A 34 0.42 -26.08 -0.02
C ASN A 34 -0.58 -27.19 -0.40
N GLY A 35 -1.29 -27.76 0.58
CA GLY A 35 -2.23 -28.87 0.36
C GLY A 35 -3.45 -28.52 -0.51
N SER A 36 -3.81 -27.23 -0.58
CA SER A 36 -4.89 -26.74 -1.45
C SER A 36 -4.40 -26.24 -2.82
N GLY A 37 -3.09 -26.19 -3.06
CA GLY A 37 -2.53 -25.70 -4.33
C GLY A 37 -2.60 -24.18 -4.51
N VAL A 38 -2.85 -23.41 -3.45
CA VAL A 38 -2.80 -21.94 -3.49
C VAL A 38 -1.38 -21.47 -3.79
N ILE A 39 -0.37 -22.15 -3.25
CA ILE A 39 1.05 -21.92 -3.54
C ILE A 39 1.70 -23.17 -4.15
N PRO A 40 2.80 -23.01 -4.91
CA PRO A 40 3.66 -24.11 -5.34
C PRO A 40 4.25 -24.91 -4.16
N THR A 41 4.51 -26.19 -4.37
CA THR A 41 4.97 -27.11 -3.33
C THR A 41 6.45 -26.95 -2.96
N ASP A 42 7.24 -26.31 -3.82
CA ASP A 42 8.67 -26.04 -3.68
C ASP A 42 8.97 -24.73 -2.93
N TRP A 43 7.94 -23.98 -2.54
CA TRP A 43 8.13 -22.73 -1.82
C TRP A 43 8.62 -22.94 -0.40
N GLU A 44 9.73 -22.26 -0.07
CA GLU A 44 10.34 -22.30 1.24
C GLU A 44 9.99 -21.06 2.07
N LEU A 45 9.75 -21.30 3.37
CA LEU A 45 9.58 -20.24 4.35
C LEU A 45 10.92 -19.53 4.62
N ALA A 46 10.88 -18.20 4.67
CA ALA A 46 12.03 -17.39 5.07
C ALA A 46 12.30 -17.47 6.58
N ARG A 47 11.25 -17.71 7.37
CA ARG A 47 11.28 -17.88 8.83
C ARG A 47 10.06 -18.67 9.31
N PRO A 48 10.08 -19.23 10.53
CA PRO A 48 8.91 -19.91 11.09
C PRO A 48 7.65 -19.02 11.03
N PRO A 49 6.49 -19.57 10.67
CA PRO A 49 5.26 -18.79 10.58
C PRO A 49 4.80 -18.39 11.98
N VAL A 50 4.26 -17.18 12.11
CA VAL A 50 3.63 -16.74 13.36
C VAL A 50 2.14 -16.99 13.21
N ILE A 51 1.59 -17.93 13.98
CA ILE A 51 0.16 -18.27 13.94
C ILE A 51 -0.40 -18.10 15.35
N SER A 52 -1.42 -17.26 15.48
CA SER A 52 -2.10 -17.01 16.73
C SER A 52 -3.57 -16.64 16.49
N PRO A 53 -4.43 -16.68 17.52
CA PRO A 53 -5.80 -16.18 17.40
C PRO A 53 -5.87 -14.70 16.98
N ARG A 54 -4.83 -13.91 17.28
CA ARG A 54 -4.76 -12.48 16.91
C ARG A 54 -4.39 -12.25 15.45
N GLY A 55 -3.81 -13.26 14.80
CA GLY A 55 -3.39 -13.16 13.41
C GLY A 55 -2.33 -14.19 13.04
N THR A 56 -2.19 -14.34 11.73
CA THR A 56 -1.17 -15.16 11.08
C THR A 56 -0.26 -14.29 10.22
N HIS A 57 1.03 -14.59 10.23
CA HIS A 57 2.02 -14.05 9.30
C HIS A 57 2.91 -15.16 8.76
N ILE A 58 3.00 -15.25 7.43
CA ILE A 58 3.82 -16.20 6.69
C ILE A 58 4.71 -15.41 5.73
N ILE A 59 6.01 -15.68 5.74
CA ILE A 59 6.98 -15.01 4.86
C ILE A 59 7.76 -16.10 4.11
N PHE A 60 7.73 -16.02 2.79
CA PHE A 60 8.45 -16.93 1.90
C PHE A 60 9.78 -16.31 1.45
N LYS A 61 10.76 -17.17 1.10
CA LYS A 61 12.09 -16.73 0.66
C LYS A 61 12.07 -15.94 -0.66
N ASN A 62 11.05 -16.13 -1.49
CA ASN A 62 10.83 -15.37 -2.72
C ASN A 62 10.27 -13.95 -2.48
N GLY A 63 10.14 -13.51 -1.23
CA GLY A 63 9.70 -12.16 -0.88
C GLY A 63 8.20 -11.99 -0.72
N ILE A 64 7.40 -13.01 -1.04
CA ILE A 64 5.94 -12.97 -0.84
C ILE A 64 5.60 -13.15 0.64
N ARG A 65 4.70 -12.30 1.11
CA ARG A 65 4.24 -12.26 2.50
C ARG A 65 2.74 -12.41 2.51
N MET A 66 2.24 -13.31 3.34
CA MET A 66 0.82 -13.54 3.54
C MET A 66 0.48 -13.28 5.00
N SER A 67 -0.66 -12.65 5.24
CA SER A 67 -1.15 -12.46 6.59
C SER A 67 -2.65 -12.61 6.66
N ALA A 68 -3.15 -13.00 7.82
CA ALA A 68 -4.56 -13.02 8.10
C ALA A 68 -4.81 -12.40 9.47
N GLN A 69 -5.79 -11.52 9.54
CA GLN A 69 -6.32 -10.94 10.77
C GLN A 69 -7.84 -11.15 10.77
N SER A 70 -8.54 -10.70 11.82
CA SER A 70 -9.99 -10.81 11.87
C SER A 70 -10.60 -10.23 10.59
N GLU A 71 -11.34 -11.07 9.87
CA GLU A 71 -12.06 -10.71 8.65
C GLU A 71 -11.21 -10.25 7.46
N MET A 72 -9.89 -10.43 7.49
CA MET A 72 -9.02 -9.98 6.41
C MET A 72 -7.90 -10.98 6.12
N VAL A 73 -7.64 -11.21 4.84
CA VAL A 73 -6.45 -11.94 4.35
C VAL A 73 -5.71 -11.05 3.37
N SER A 74 -4.41 -10.87 3.57
CA SER A 74 -3.54 -10.02 2.75
C SER A 74 -2.41 -10.82 2.13
N PHE A 75 -2.16 -10.57 0.85
CA PHE A 75 -1.04 -11.09 0.07
C PHE A 75 -0.21 -9.91 -0.41
N SER A 76 1.07 -9.87 -0.09
CA SER A 76 1.95 -8.74 -0.41
C SER A 76 3.30 -9.16 -0.95
N GLN A 77 3.87 -8.31 -1.78
CA GLN A 77 5.15 -8.52 -2.46
C GLN A 77 5.78 -7.14 -2.72
N GLY A 78 7.11 -7.09 -2.65
CA GLY A 78 7.86 -5.91 -3.08
C GLY A 78 7.82 -5.77 -4.59
N ILE A 79 7.59 -4.55 -5.07
CA ILE A 79 7.56 -4.27 -6.50
C ILE A 79 9.00 -4.23 -6.99
N SER A 80 9.28 -5.04 -8.01
CA SER A 80 10.51 -4.98 -8.79
C SER A 80 10.21 -4.42 -10.18
N ASN A 81 11.24 -4.24 -11.01
CA ASN A 81 11.07 -3.74 -12.38
C ASN A 81 10.27 -4.70 -13.30
N HIS A 82 9.94 -5.90 -12.83
CA HIS A 82 9.25 -6.94 -13.58
C HIS A 82 7.85 -7.19 -12.99
N LEU A 83 6.87 -6.36 -13.39
CA LEU A 83 5.47 -6.51 -12.93
C LEU A 83 4.85 -7.85 -13.37
N GLU A 84 5.35 -8.43 -14.45
CA GLU A 84 4.97 -9.76 -14.95
C GLU A 84 5.35 -10.91 -14.01
N GLU A 85 6.31 -10.69 -13.10
CA GLU A 85 6.73 -11.68 -12.10
C GLU A 85 5.90 -11.60 -10.80
N MET A 86 4.98 -10.65 -10.71
CA MET A 86 4.12 -10.48 -9.53
C MET A 86 3.11 -11.62 -9.43
N GLN A 87 3.11 -12.33 -8.30
CA GLN A 87 2.29 -13.54 -8.13
C GLN A 87 1.09 -13.33 -7.20
N ILE A 88 1.02 -12.19 -6.48
CA ILE A 88 0.04 -11.98 -5.41
C ILE A 88 -1.42 -11.95 -5.90
N ALA A 89 -1.67 -11.50 -7.12
CA ALA A 89 -3.01 -11.50 -7.72
C ALA A 89 -3.50 -12.92 -7.99
N ASP A 90 -2.65 -13.75 -8.58
CA ASP A 90 -2.99 -15.15 -8.87
C ASP A 90 -3.14 -15.97 -7.59
N ILE A 91 -2.30 -15.71 -6.58
CA ILE A 91 -2.44 -16.33 -5.26
C ILE A 91 -3.76 -15.95 -4.61
N ALA A 92 -4.14 -14.67 -4.63
CA ALA A 92 -5.41 -14.22 -4.07
C ALA A 92 -6.61 -14.88 -4.77
N ARG A 93 -6.57 -15.01 -6.09
CA ARG A 93 -7.59 -15.73 -6.88
C ARG A 93 -7.65 -17.22 -6.55
N ARG A 94 -6.50 -17.89 -6.45
CA ARG A 94 -6.44 -19.32 -6.08
C ARG A 94 -6.96 -19.55 -4.67
N TYR A 95 -6.58 -18.68 -3.72
CA TYR A 95 -7.09 -18.72 -2.35
C TYR A 95 -8.62 -18.60 -2.32
N ALA A 96 -9.17 -17.67 -3.11
CA ALA A 96 -10.61 -17.52 -3.21
C ALA A 96 -11.30 -18.73 -3.86
N ALA A 97 -10.68 -19.33 -4.88
CA ALA A 97 -11.20 -20.49 -5.60
C ALA A 97 -11.26 -21.75 -4.72
N VAL A 98 -10.30 -21.94 -3.80
CA VAL A 98 -10.32 -23.09 -2.86
C VAL A 98 -11.27 -22.89 -1.69
N LEU A 99 -11.72 -21.66 -1.45
CA LEU A 99 -12.67 -21.29 -0.40
C LEU A 99 -13.84 -20.47 -0.97
N PRO A 100 -14.63 -21.01 -1.93
CA PRO A 100 -15.59 -20.23 -2.71
C PRO A 100 -16.82 -19.80 -1.90
N ASN A 101 -17.12 -20.51 -0.80
CA ASN A 101 -18.29 -20.27 0.03
C ASN A 101 -18.05 -19.23 1.14
N LEU A 102 -16.87 -18.62 1.20
CA LEU A 102 -16.62 -17.55 2.15
C LEU A 102 -17.38 -16.28 1.77
N ASP A 103 -17.69 -15.48 2.79
CA ASP A 103 -18.48 -14.27 2.64
C ASP A 103 -17.58 -13.07 2.29
N TYR A 104 -17.01 -13.09 1.08
CA TYR A 104 -16.19 -12.00 0.54
C TYR A 104 -17.01 -10.70 0.41
N ARG A 105 -16.46 -9.59 0.89
CA ARG A 105 -17.14 -8.29 0.94
C ARG A 105 -16.44 -7.20 0.15
N ALA A 106 -15.12 -7.25 0.05
CA ALA A 106 -14.36 -6.27 -0.69
C ALA A 106 -12.97 -6.80 -1.05
N VAL A 107 -12.35 -6.15 -2.03
CA VAL A 107 -10.92 -6.24 -2.33
C VAL A 107 -10.28 -4.88 -2.07
N GLY A 108 -9.20 -4.86 -1.31
CA GLY A 108 -8.32 -3.72 -1.15
C GLY A 108 -7.05 -3.92 -1.97
N ILE A 109 -6.73 -2.99 -2.86
CA ILE A 109 -5.41 -2.92 -3.51
C ILE A 109 -4.62 -1.82 -2.84
N ASN A 110 -3.52 -2.18 -2.16
CA ASN A 110 -2.77 -1.26 -1.32
C ASN A 110 -1.32 -1.15 -1.80
N PRO A 111 -1.02 -0.25 -2.74
CA PRO A 111 0.36 0.13 -3.04
C PRO A 111 0.91 1.04 -1.94
N GLN A 112 2.20 0.90 -1.67
CA GLN A 112 2.96 1.74 -0.76
C GLN A 112 4.25 2.17 -1.43
N ARG A 113 4.62 3.44 -1.26
CA ARG A 113 5.89 3.99 -1.71
C ARG A 113 6.52 4.78 -0.59
N PHE A 114 7.79 4.49 -0.33
CA PHE A 114 8.64 5.24 0.57
C PHE A 114 9.57 6.12 -0.24
N VAL A 115 9.58 7.42 0.05
CA VAL A 115 10.56 8.38 -0.50
C VAL A 115 11.55 8.70 0.60
N THR A 116 12.81 8.31 0.41
CA THR A 116 13.88 8.46 1.40
C THR A 116 14.73 9.70 1.12
N PHE A 117 15.26 10.28 2.21
CA PHE A 117 16.14 11.44 2.17
C PHE A 117 17.45 11.15 2.91
N GLU A 118 18.40 10.51 2.23
CA GLU A 118 19.68 10.13 2.83
C GLU A 118 20.49 11.36 3.26
N GLY A 119 21.07 11.30 4.45
CA GLY A 119 21.89 12.37 5.02
C GLY A 119 21.12 13.65 5.40
N GLN A 120 19.77 13.64 5.34
CA GLN A 120 18.93 14.80 5.67
C GLN A 120 17.87 14.42 6.72
N PRO A 121 18.19 14.47 8.02
CA PRO A 121 17.34 13.95 9.10
C PRO A 121 15.95 14.58 9.16
N ASP A 122 15.83 15.85 8.77
CA ASP A 122 14.59 16.64 8.85
C ASP A 122 13.83 16.72 7.51
N ALA A 123 14.39 16.18 6.41
CA ALA A 123 13.84 16.39 5.07
C ALA A 123 12.43 15.82 4.87
N ALA A 124 12.09 14.71 5.52
CA ALA A 124 10.73 14.17 5.46
C ALA A 124 9.70 15.11 6.11
N TYR A 125 10.04 15.69 7.26
CA TYR A 125 9.24 16.70 7.94
C TYR A 125 9.11 17.97 7.08
N GLU A 126 10.23 18.47 6.55
CA GLU A 126 10.27 19.66 5.71
C GLU A 126 9.48 19.46 4.40
N TYR A 127 9.55 18.29 3.78
CA TYR A 127 8.75 17.98 2.60
C TYR A 127 7.25 18.12 2.89
N ILE A 128 6.76 17.53 3.97
CA ILE A 128 5.33 17.62 4.33
C ILE A 128 4.94 19.07 4.68
N THR A 129 5.73 19.76 5.50
CA THR A 129 5.36 21.07 6.05
C THR A 129 5.65 22.26 5.13
N GLU A 130 6.62 22.13 4.22
CA GLU A 130 7.02 23.18 3.29
C GLU A 130 6.53 22.95 1.85
N THR A 131 6.25 21.70 1.45
CA THR A 131 5.82 21.36 0.08
C THR A 131 4.34 21.01 0.00
N ILE A 132 3.83 20.16 0.90
CA ILE A 132 2.43 19.73 0.84
C ILE A 132 1.50 20.71 1.58
N LEU A 133 1.89 21.13 2.78
CA LEU A 133 1.08 22.01 3.62
C LEU A 133 1.45 23.48 3.40
N ALA A 134 0.46 24.36 3.49
CA ALA A 134 0.71 25.79 3.48
C ALA A 134 1.46 26.22 4.75
N GLN A 135 2.55 26.97 4.57
CA GLN A 135 3.34 27.48 5.70
C GLN A 135 2.51 28.43 6.58
N GLY A 136 2.76 28.39 7.89
CA GLY A 136 2.11 29.31 8.84
C GLY A 136 2.62 29.19 10.27
N SER A 137 2.29 30.18 11.09
CA SER A 137 2.70 30.22 12.52
C SER A 137 2.20 29.02 13.33
N TRP A 138 1.09 28.42 12.89
CA TRP A 138 0.50 27.21 13.49
C TRP A 138 1.45 26.00 13.45
N GLN A 139 2.41 25.95 12.53
CA GLN A 139 3.37 24.84 12.45
C GLN A 139 4.36 24.82 13.63
N ASN A 140 4.56 25.96 14.30
CA ASN A 140 5.47 26.12 15.42
C ASN A 140 4.73 26.27 16.76
N PHE A 141 3.46 25.89 16.82
CA PHE A 141 2.67 25.96 18.05
C PHE A 141 3.02 24.80 18.99
N GLY A 142 3.68 25.11 20.11
CA GLY A 142 4.03 24.13 21.15
C GLY A 142 5.51 24.17 21.52
N THR A 143 5.99 23.09 22.14
CA THR A 143 7.40 22.97 22.59
C THR A 143 8.23 22.03 21.73
N ALA A 144 7.65 21.46 20.68
CA ALA A 144 8.28 20.56 19.73
C ALA A 144 7.71 20.79 18.32
N PRO A 145 8.42 20.38 17.25
CA PRO A 145 7.87 20.41 15.89
C PRO A 145 6.53 19.67 15.83
N MET A 146 5.56 20.24 15.13
CA MET A 146 4.28 19.58 14.94
C MET A 146 4.45 18.32 14.08
N GLN A 147 3.55 17.36 14.22
CA GLN A 147 3.53 16.17 13.37
C GLN A 147 2.28 16.22 12.51
N ALA A 148 2.43 15.85 11.24
CA ALA A 148 1.34 15.85 10.28
C ALA A 148 1.17 14.47 9.63
N GLY A 149 -0.09 14.03 9.56
CA GLY A 149 -0.52 12.92 8.73
C GLY A 149 -1.66 13.41 7.84
N ILE A 150 -1.54 13.21 6.54
CA ILE A 150 -2.51 13.67 5.55
C ILE A 150 -3.29 12.46 5.07
N ASN A 151 -4.62 12.57 5.02
CA ASN A 151 -5.49 11.56 4.47
C ASN A 151 -6.40 12.18 3.39
N LEU A 152 -6.24 11.72 2.16
CA LEU A 152 -6.97 12.19 0.99
C LEU A 152 -7.89 11.06 0.51
N ILE A 153 -9.10 11.41 0.10
CA ILE A 153 -10.07 10.46 -0.46
C ILE A 153 -10.44 10.95 -1.85
N TYR A 154 -10.15 10.12 -2.85
CA TYR A 154 -10.47 10.35 -4.25
C TYR A 154 -11.61 9.41 -4.66
N THR A 155 -12.64 9.97 -5.27
CA THR A 155 -13.69 9.18 -5.94
C THR A 155 -13.30 9.01 -7.40
N LEU A 156 -12.94 7.79 -7.79
CA LEU A 156 -12.63 7.42 -9.18
C LEU A 156 -13.86 6.81 -9.83
N GLU A 157 -13.82 6.59 -11.15
CA GLU A 157 -14.95 6.02 -11.88
C GLU A 157 -15.34 4.62 -11.39
N SER A 158 -14.34 3.80 -11.02
CA SER A 158 -14.52 2.39 -10.63
C SER A 158 -14.52 2.15 -9.12
N CYS A 159 -13.91 3.03 -8.32
CA CYS A 159 -13.67 2.79 -6.89
C CYS A 159 -13.36 4.08 -6.12
N GLN A 160 -13.17 3.95 -4.80
CA GLN A 160 -12.56 5.00 -3.98
C GLN A 160 -11.09 4.68 -3.72
N LEU A 161 -10.22 5.67 -3.91
CA LEU A 161 -8.84 5.63 -3.46
C LEU A 161 -8.70 6.45 -2.17
N ARG A 162 -8.18 5.84 -1.11
CA ARG A 162 -7.67 6.55 0.06
C ARG A 162 -6.16 6.62 -0.01
N LEU A 163 -5.62 7.83 0.10
CA LEU A 163 -4.18 8.08 0.10
C LEU A 163 -3.77 8.69 1.44
N GLY A 164 -2.94 7.97 2.18
CA GLY A 164 -2.25 8.46 3.37
C GLY A 164 -0.85 8.98 3.01
N ILE A 165 -0.46 10.12 3.58
CA ILE A 165 0.90 10.67 3.46
C ILE A 165 1.42 10.97 4.86
N ASN A 166 2.50 10.31 5.27
CA ASN A 166 3.02 10.41 6.63
C ASN A 166 4.55 10.42 6.65
N GLU A 167 5.12 11.13 7.62
CA GLU A 167 6.52 11.00 7.98
C GLU A 167 6.74 9.64 8.68
N VAL A 168 7.77 8.91 8.26
CA VAL A 168 8.19 7.64 8.87
C VAL A 168 9.71 7.58 8.98
N LYS A 169 10.20 6.72 9.87
CA LYS A 169 11.62 6.39 9.98
C LYS A 169 11.82 4.94 9.60
N LEU A 170 12.56 4.69 8.54
CA LEU A 170 12.91 3.35 8.08
C LEU A 170 14.19 2.89 8.79
N LYS A 171 14.22 1.64 9.23
CA LYS A 171 15.45 1.03 9.75
C LYS A 171 16.16 0.31 8.62
N MET A 172 17.30 0.85 8.18
CA MET A 172 18.14 0.27 7.14
C MET A 172 19.54 0.02 7.70
N LEU A 173 19.97 -1.25 7.75
CA LEU A 173 21.35 -1.65 8.11
C LEU A 173 21.93 -0.94 9.36
N ASP A 174 21.10 -0.73 10.40
CA ASP A 174 21.38 -0.04 11.68
C ASP A 174 21.27 1.50 11.70
N GLU A 175 20.86 2.13 10.61
CA GLU A 175 20.54 3.57 10.56
C GLU A 175 19.02 3.82 10.43
N GLU A 176 18.54 4.87 11.09
CA GLU A 176 17.18 5.38 10.89
C GLU A 176 17.20 6.41 9.76
N VAL A 177 16.61 6.05 8.63
CA VAL A 177 16.49 6.91 7.46
C VAL A 177 15.10 7.57 7.47
N PRO A 178 15.02 8.91 7.48
CA PRO A 178 13.74 9.61 7.38
C PRO A 178 13.15 9.37 5.98
N ALA A 179 11.84 9.13 5.95
CA ALA A 179 11.12 8.92 4.71
C ALA A 179 9.70 9.46 4.79
N VAL A 180 9.13 9.74 3.62
CA VAL A 180 7.70 10.01 3.46
C VAL A 180 7.05 8.74 2.91
N LEU A 181 6.06 8.23 3.62
CA LEU A 181 5.24 7.09 3.20
C LEU A 181 3.98 7.61 2.51
N PHE A 182 3.84 7.25 1.24
CA PHE A 182 2.59 7.33 0.49
C PHE A 182 1.89 5.96 0.56
N ALA A 183 0.76 5.86 1.25
CA ALA A 183 0.02 4.62 1.42
C ALA A 183 -1.33 4.71 0.70
N GLY A 184 -1.48 3.97 -0.40
CA GLY A 184 -2.73 3.86 -1.15
C GLY A 184 -3.62 2.72 -0.64
N ASN A 185 -4.93 2.88 -0.81
CA ASN A 185 -5.94 1.85 -0.65
C ASN A 185 -7.06 2.09 -1.65
N PHE A 186 -7.09 1.29 -2.72
CA PHE A 186 -8.22 1.22 -3.65
C PHE A 186 -9.23 0.22 -3.10
N HIS A 187 -10.48 0.67 -2.92
CA HIS A 187 -11.54 -0.13 -2.34
C HIS A 187 -12.54 -0.57 -3.43
N HIS A 188 -12.53 -1.86 -3.74
CA HIS A 188 -13.48 -2.48 -4.66
C HIS A 188 -14.50 -3.30 -3.86
N GLU A 189 -15.77 -2.94 -3.95
CA GLU A 189 -16.84 -3.71 -3.33
C GLU A 189 -17.04 -5.05 -4.05
N VAL A 190 -17.29 -6.09 -3.26
CA VAL A 190 -17.59 -7.43 -3.80
C VAL A 190 -19.07 -7.70 -3.58
N SER A 191 -19.78 -7.96 -4.68
CA SER A 191 -21.22 -8.18 -4.72
C SER A 191 -21.53 -9.45 -5.53
N GLY A 192 -22.74 -9.99 -5.34
CA GLY A 192 -23.19 -11.23 -5.99
C GLY A 192 -24.22 -11.95 -5.12
N GLU A 193 -25.32 -12.38 -5.74
CA GLU A 193 -26.42 -13.06 -5.07
C GLU A 193 -26.06 -14.53 -4.81
N SER A 194 -25.32 -15.14 -5.73
CA SER A 194 -24.76 -16.50 -5.59
C SER A 194 -23.27 -16.50 -5.22
N GLY A 195 -22.76 -17.64 -4.76
CA GLY A 195 -21.32 -17.82 -4.49
C GLY A 195 -20.47 -17.72 -5.76
N GLU A 196 -20.98 -18.16 -6.90
CA GLU A 196 -20.30 -18.09 -8.20
C GLU A 196 -20.20 -16.65 -8.70
N GLU A 197 -21.32 -15.90 -8.69
CA GLU A 197 -21.32 -14.47 -9.06
C GLU A 197 -20.38 -13.67 -8.17
N ARG A 198 -20.37 -13.95 -6.87
CA ARG A 198 -19.47 -13.28 -5.92
C ARG A 198 -18.01 -13.58 -6.22
N LEU A 199 -17.68 -14.82 -6.58
CA LEU A 199 -16.31 -15.21 -6.93
C LEU A 199 -15.87 -14.58 -8.26
N GLU A 200 -16.77 -14.49 -9.24
CA GLU A 200 -16.50 -13.79 -10.50
C GLU A 200 -16.25 -12.30 -10.26
N ASN A 201 -17.12 -11.63 -9.48
CA ASN A 201 -16.95 -10.23 -9.13
C ASN A 201 -15.67 -9.97 -8.33
N LEU A 202 -15.33 -10.87 -7.39
CA LEU A 202 -14.05 -10.84 -6.66
C LEU A 202 -12.84 -10.94 -7.60
N ASN A 203 -12.88 -11.86 -8.56
CA ASN A 203 -11.79 -12.05 -9.52
C ASN A 203 -11.60 -10.82 -10.42
N GLN A 204 -12.70 -10.17 -10.81
CA GLN A 204 -12.68 -8.91 -11.54
C GLN A 204 -12.10 -7.78 -10.69
N ALA A 205 -12.50 -7.67 -9.42
CA ALA A 205 -11.94 -6.69 -8.49
C ALA A 205 -10.42 -6.88 -8.30
N ILE A 206 -9.95 -8.11 -8.16
CA ILE A 206 -8.51 -8.43 -8.11
C ILE A 206 -7.82 -8.04 -9.43
N ALA A 207 -8.49 -8.15 -10.57
CA ALA A 207 -7.90 -7.84 -11.88
C ALA A 207 -7.51 -6.37 -12.06
N TYR A 208 -8.11 -5.45 -11.29
CA TYR A 208 -7.78 -4.02 -11.36
C TYR A 208 -6.40 -3.67 -10.78
N TRP A 209 -5.70 -4.59 -10.12
CA TRP A 209 -4.48 -4.27 -9.37
C TRP A 209 -3.41 -3.52 -10.17
N GLN A 210 -3.23 -3.84 -11.47
CA GLN A 210 -2.25 -3.15 -12.33
C GLN A 210 -2.69 -1.75 -12.68
N GLN A 211 -3.98 -1.57 -13.00
CA GLN A 211 -4.57 -0.27 -13.30
C GLN A 211 -4.52 0.64 -12.08
N ASP A 212 -4.88 0.11 -10.91
CA ASP A 212 -4.84 0.83 -9.64
C ASP A 212 -3.41 1.23 -9.27
N LEU A 213 -2.44 0.33 -9.44
CA LEU A 213 -1.03 0.62 -9.25
C LEU A 213 -0.56 1.76 -10.16
N ALA A 214 -0.89 1.70 -11.46
CA ALA A 214 -0.52 2.74 -12.42
C ALA A 214 -1.15 4.09 -12.08
N ALA A 215 -2.43 4.11 -11.70
CA ALA A 215 -3.12 5.34 -11.28
C ALA A 215 -2.51 5.93 -9.99
N TYR A 216 -2.10 5.07 -9.07
CA TYR A 216 -1.37 5.48 -7.86
C TYR A 216 0.00 6.09 -8.21
N GLU A 217 0.79 5.42 -9.05
CA GLU A 217 2.10 5.91 -9.48
C GLU A 217 1.97 7.26 -10.19
N GLU A 218 1.03 7.40 -11.13
CA GLU A 218 0.76 8.65 -11.84
C GLU A 218 0.38 9.77 -10.87
N LEU A 219 -0.51 9.50 -9.89
CA LEU A 219 -0.91 10.49 -8.90
C LEU A 219 0.29 10.96 -8.07
N ILE A 220 1.10 10.05 -7.56
CA ILE A 220 2.26 10.38 -6.74
C ILE A 220 3.31 11.15 -7.56
N ASP A 221 3.68 10.64 -8.73
CA ASP A 221 4.71 11.25 -9.56
C ASP A 221 4.28 12.62 -10.08
N SER A 222 3.05 12.76 -10.59
CA SER A 222 2.60 14.01 -11.22
C SER A 222 2.18 15.09 -10.23
N GLN A 223 1.59 14.74 -9.09
CA GLN A 223 1.00 15.72 -8.17
C GLN A 223 1.86 15.99 -6.94
N PHE A 224 2.65 15.01 -6.48
CA PHE A 224 3.41 15.12 -5.24
C PHE A 224 4.92 15.23 -5.49
N LEU A 225 5.48 14.49 -6.44
CA LEU A 225 6.93 14.46 -6.69
C LEU A 225 7.39 15.34 -7.86
N ALA A 226 6.56 15.62 -8.87
CA ALA A 226 6.96 16.47 -10.01
C ALA A 226 7.34 17.90 -9.59
N GLN A 227 6.83 18.39 -8.46
CA GLN A 227 7.16 19.73 -7.95
C GLN A 227 8.52 19.81 -7.26
N THR A 228 9.10 18.67 -6.82
CA THR A 228 10.46 18.64 -6.23
C THR A 228 11.56 18.61 -7.29
N THR A 229 11.24 18.30 -8.55
CA THR A 229 12.22 18.17 -9.65
C THR A 229 12.43 19.43 -10.51
N GLY A 230 11.80 20.55 -10.17
CA GLY A 230 12.06 21.84 -10.82
C GLY A 230 11.19 22.13 -12.05
N ASN A 231 10.03 22.73 -11.81
CA ASN A 231 9.55 23.89 -12.55
C ASN A 231 8.43 24.55 -11.74
N ALA A 232 8.72 25.70 -11.14
CA ALA A 232 7.73 26.52 -10.48
C ALA A 232 6.75 27.06 -11.52
N ILE A 233 5.58 26.43 -11.65
CA ILE A 233 4.42 27.08 -12.26
C ILE A 233 3.66 27.75 -11.13
N SER A 234 3.80 29.08 -11.04
CA SER A 234 3.03 29.92 -10.13
C SER A 234 1.54 29.83 -10.47
N VAL A 235 0.75 29.13 -9.64
CA VAL A 235 -0.72 29.08 -9.76
C VAL A 235 -1.36 30.10 -8.82
N PHE A 236 -1.02 31.37 -8.97
CA PHE A 236 -1.83 32.47 -8.44
C PHE A 236 -1.80 33.62 -9.45
N PRO A 237 -2.95 34.06 -10.01
CA PRO A 237 -3.00 35.30 -10.75
C PRO A 237 -2.73 36.44 -9.76
N ALA A 238 -1.82 37.35 -10.14
CA ALA A 238 -1.58 38.57 -9.40
C ALA A 238 -2.89 39.33 -9.23
N LEU A 239 -3.34 39.51 -8.00
CA LEU A 239 -4.41 40.45 -7.69
C LEU A 239 -3.86 41.85 -7.96
N ALA A 240 -4.36 42.47 -9.03
CA ALA A 240 -4.12 43.88 -9.32
C ALA A 240 -4.78 44.74 -8.21
N LEU A 241 -4.01 45.71 -7.72
CA LEU A 241 -4.41 46.77 -6.78
C LEU A 241 -5.61 47.58 -7.29
#